data_AF-A0A6J5CPK5-F1
#
_entry.id   AF-A0A6J5CPK5-F1
#
_cell.length_a   1.000
_cell.length_b   1.000
_cell.length_c   1.000
_cell.angle_alpha   90.00
_cell.angle_beta   90.00
_cell.angle_gamma   90.00
#
_symmetry.space_group_name_H-M   'P 1'
#
loop_
_entity.id
_entity.type
_entity.pdbx_description
1 polymer ?
#
loop_
_entity_poly.entity_id
_entity_poly.type
_entity_poly.pdbx_seq_one_letter_code
_entity_poly.pdbx_strand_id
1 'polypeptide(L)'
;MKQGRSPASRSTLLRRSKPPIAHTNEAYARENIEVKIRILEEWLESGPPITDERKPPSATDDAHTSDKLKEARVGIDFFPRTPRQFNLWDARQNCMAVQAKLPNIRVNANETLRRHPDLRRKAIELMQELSSKVDDSGKPKGRPTIAALKRQLDSEETKRLQLEEEMISQRREIKRLSADNNRLADQKERIQQFARDEIKKMQRRIELYERELDELRKKDV
;
A
#
# COMPACT_ATOMS: atom_id res chain seq x y z
N MET A 1 -71.57 12.37 21.78
CA MET A 1 -70.87 13.05 20.67
C MET A 1 -69.40 12.64 20.68
N LYS A 2 -68.96 11.87 19.68
CA LYS A 2 -67.60 11.31 19.61
C LYS A 2 -66.71 12.31 18.85
N GLN A 3 -65.69 12.86 19.53
CA GLN A 3 -64.72 13.75 18.90
C GLN A 3 -63.73 12.94 18.06
N GLY A 4 -63.62 13.30 16.78
CA GLY A 4 -62.76 12.67 15.78
C GLY A 4 -61.29 13.03 15.99
N ARG A 5 -60.43 12.02 15.87
CA ARG A 5 -58.97 12.18 15.83
C ARG A 5 -58.56 12.65 14.43
N SER A 6 -57.85 13.77 14.39
CA SER A 6 -57.24 14.35 13.20
C SER A 6 -56.03 13.52 12.74
N PRO A 7 -55.83 13.28 11.42
CA PRO A 7 -54.71 12.50 10.93
C PRO A 7 -53.43 13.35 10.86
N ALA A 8 -52.34 12.78 11.39
CA ALA A 8 -51.02 13.39 11.41
C ALA A 8 -50.45 13.60 9.99
N SER A 9 -50.04 14.84 9.72
CA SER A 9 -49.28 15.23 8.53
C SER A 9 -47.97 14.46 8.44
N ARG A 10 -47.85 13.59 7.42
CA ARG A 10 -46.60 12.91 7.06
C ARG A 10 -45.61 13.93 6.52
N SER A 11 -44.64 14.27 7.35
CA SER A 11 -43.42 14.99 6.97
C SER A 11 -42.68 14.22 5.87
N THR A 12 -42.68 14.78 4.66
CA THR A 12 -41.86 14.34 3.54
C THR A 12 -40.41 14.66 3.84
N LEU A 13 -39.70 13.68 4.39
CA LEU A 13 -38.25 13.71 4.52
C LEU A 13 -37.62 13.90 3.12
N LEU A 14 -37.09 15.10 2.91
CA LEU A 14 -36.17 15.42 1.82
C LEU A 14 -35.09 14.34 1.76
N ARG A 15 -35.15 13.53 0.71
CA ARG A 15 -34.13 12.54 0.38
C ARG A 15 -32.81 13.28 0.21
N ARG A 16 -31.93 13.16 1.21
CA ARG A 16 -30.53 13.59 1.12
C ARG A 16 -29.94 12.99 -0.17
N SER A 17 -29.55 13.86 -1.10
CA SER A 17 -28.86 13.45 -2.32
C SER A 17 -27.58 12.71 -1.91
N LYS A 18 -27.37 11.53 -2.50
CA LYS A 18 -26.15 10.76 -2.28
C LYS A 18 -24.97 11.59 -2.81
N PRO A 19 -23.86 11.71 -2.07
CA PRO A 19 -22.66 12.38 -2.56
C PRO A 19 -22.12 11.68 -3.82
N PRO A 20 -21.34 12.39 -4.65
CA PRO A 20 -20.93 11.93 -5.97
C PRO A 20 -20.12 10.64 -5.84
N ILE A 21 -20.62 9.59 -6.49
CA ILE A 21 -19.99 8.33 -6.89
C ILE A 21 -18.55 8.15 -6.36
N ALA A 22 -18.42 7.49 -5.22
CA ALA A 22 -17.21 6.76 -4.90
C ALA A 22 -17.05 5.68 -5.98
N HIS A 23 -15.91 5.65 -6.67
CA HIS A 23 -15.64 4.69 -7.73
C HIS A 23 -15.92 3.26 -7.29
N THR A 24 -16.69 2.55 -8.10
CA THR A 24 -16.89 1.10 -8.03
C THR A 24 -15.63 0.31 -8.42
N ASN A 25 -14.58 0.97 -8.91
CA ASN A 25 -13.35 0.32 -9.33
C ASN A 25 -12.27 0.41 -8.24
N GLU A 26 -12.09 -0.70 -7.53
CA GLU A 26 -11.06 -0.91 -6.50
C GLU A 26 -9.64 -0.58 -7.01
N ALA A 27 -9.36 -0.83 -8.29
CA ALA A 27 -8.06 -0.55 -8.88
C ALA A 27 -7.71 0.95 -8.88
N TYR A 28 -8.66 1.83 -9.22
CA TYR A 28 -8.43 3.28 -9.18
C TYR A 28 -8.24 3.79 -7.74
N ALA A 29 -8.97 3.21 -6.80
CA ALA A 29 -8.85 3.57 -5.40
C ALA A 29 -7.47 3.19 -4.84
N ARG A 30 -6.97 2.02 -5.23
CA ARG A 30 -5.61 1.55 -4.93
C ARG A 30 -4.55 2.44 -5.57
N GLU A 31 -4.66 2.73 -6.86
CA GLU A 31 -3.72 3.60 -7.58
C GLU A 31 -3.64 4.98 -6.93
N ASN A 32 -4.77 5.58 -6.57
CA ASN A 32 -4.80 6.87 -5.88
C ASN A 32 -4.12 6.82 -4.49
N ILE A 33 -4.24 5.70 -3.76
CA ILE A 33 -3.49 5.50 -2.51
C ILE A 33 -1.98 5.42 -2.79
N GLU A 34 -1.58 4.66 -3.81
CA GLU A 34 -0.17 4.49 -4.19
C GLU A 34 0.47 5.82 -4.63
N VAL A 35 -0.26 6.65 -5.40
CA VAL A 35 0.19 8.01 -5.78
C VAL A 35 0.39 8.89 -4.55
N LYS A 36 -0.58 8.89 -3.61
CA LYS A 36 -0.45 9.64 -2.35
C LYS A 36 0.72 9.17 -1.50
N ILE A 37 0.97 7.86 -1.43
CA ILE A 37 2.14 7.29 -0.75
C ILE A 37 3.43 7.81 -1.38
N ARG A 38 3.53 7.81 -2.72
CA ARG A 38 4.71 8.29 -3.43
C ARG A 38 5.00 9.77 -3.14
N ILE A 39 3.97 10.60 -3.06
CA ILE A 39 4.14 12.01 -2.67
C ILE A 39 4.71 12.12 -1.25
N LEU A 40 4.22 11.31 -0.30
CA LEU A 40 4.75 11.31 1.06
C LEU A 40 6.20 10.81 1.12
N GLU A 41 6.58 9.82 0.30
CA GLU A 41 7.98 9.36 0.18
C GLU A 41 8.88 10.47 -0.35
N GLU A 42 8.46 11.15 -1.42
CA GLU A 42 9.20 12.28 -1.99
C GLU A 42 9.39 13.39 -0.96
N TRP A 43 8.33 13.78 -0.25
CA TRP A 43 8.41 14.78 0.81
C TRP A 43 9.23 14.33 2.01
N LEU A 44 9.32 13.02 2.26
CA LEU A 44 10.17 12.50 3.32
C LEU A 44 11.66 12.63 2.95
N GLU A 45 11.99 12.50 1.67
CA GLU A 45 13.35 12.66 1.13
C GLU A 45 13.75 14.13 0.97
N SER A 46 12.92 14.93 0.30
CA SER A 46 13.21 16.34 0.00
C SER A 46 12.89 17.30 1.16
N GLY A 47 12.15 16.82 2.15
CA GLY A 47 11.47 17.66 3.14
C GLY A 47 10.07 18.08 2.66
N PRO A 48 9.14 18.31 3.61
CA PRO A 48 7.80 18.75 3.29
C PRO A 48 7.84 20.16 2.68
N PRO A 49 6.91 20.47 1.77
CA PRO A 49 6.89 21.76 1.12
C PRO A 49 6.77 22.89 2.15
N ILE A 50 7.65 23.88 2.00
CA ILE A 50 7.69 25.08 2.84
C ILE A 50 6.89 26.18 2.14
N THR A 51 6.04 26.88 2.88
CA THR A 51 5.22 27.99 2.38
C THR A 51 5.65 29.31 3.02
N ASP A 52 6.16 30.24 2.22
CA ASP A 52 6.43 31.61 2.68
C ASP A 52 5.13 32.43 2.87
N GLU A 53 4.01 31.94 2.36
CA GLU A 53 2.70 32.53 2.55
C GLU A 53 2.26 32.39 4.01
N ARG A 54 2.65 33.36 4.85
CA ARG A 54 1.94 33.68 6.10
C ARG A 54 0.52 34.14 5.77
N LYS A 55 -0.34 33.25 5.30
CA LYS A 55 -1.78 33.52 5.28
C LYS A 55 -2.35 32.96 6.57
N PRO A 56 -2.62 33.79 7.60
CA PRO A 56 -3.38 33.30 8.74
C PRO A 56 -4.69 32.71 8.20
N PRO A 57 -5.15 31.57 8.74
CA PRO A 57 -6.41 30.98 8.31
C PRO A 57 -7.48 32.07 8.41
N SER A 58 -8.10 32.36 7.26
CA SER A 58 -9.20 33.30 7.16
C SER A 58 -10.22 32.92 8.23
N ALA A 59 -10.41 33.80 9.21
CA ALA A 59 -11.41 33.65 10.26
C ALA A 59 -12.79 33.64 9.60
N THR A 60 -13.29 32.45 9.29
CA THR A 60 -14.72 32.22 9.17
C THR A 60 -15.22 31.88 10.56
N ASP A 61 -16.16 32.69 11.06
CA ASP A 61 -16.68 32.80 12.44
C ASP A 61 -17.43 31.55 12.98
N ASP A 62 -16.93 30.34 12.76
CA ASP A 62 -17.49 29.13 13.37
C ASP A 62 -16.72 28.77 14.66
N ALA A 63 -17.16 29.39 15.75
CA ALA A 63 -16.58 29.40 17.09
C ALA A 63 -16.54 28.06 17.86
N HIS A 64 -16.61 26.90 17.20
CA HIS A 64 -16.73 25.58 17.88
C HIS A 64 -15.69 24.52 17.50
N THR A 65 -14.56 24.92 16.90
CA THR A 65 -13.41 24.00 16.73
C THR A 65 -12.14 24.57 17.36
N SER A 66 -12.23 25.01 18.61
CA SER A 66 -11.08 25.48 19.39
C SER A 66 -10.20 24.30 19.82
N ASP A 67 -8.94 24.35 19.41
CA ASP A 67 -7.73 23.71 19.98
C ASP A 67 -6.92 22.76 19.09
N LYS A 68 -7.46 22.24 17.97
CA LYS A 68 -6.68 21.32 17.10
C LYS A 68 -6.06 21.93 15.83
N LEU A 69 -6.34 23.19 15.52
CA LEU A 69 -5.84 23.89 14.31
C LEU A 69 -4.77 24.95 14.59
N LYS A 70 -4.31 25.11 15.84
CA LYS A 70 -3.29 26.10 16.22
C LYS A 70 -1.83 25.70 15.90
N GLU A 71 -1.59 24.53 15.31
CA GLU A 71 -0.27 24.08 14.88
C GLU A 71 -0.03 24.22 13.36
N ALA A 72 -0.50 25.32 12.76
CA ALA A 72 0.15 25.78 11.53
C ALA A 72 1.57 26.22 11.92
N ARG A 73 2.50 25.26 11.99
CA ARG A 73 3.92 25.56 12.16
C ARG A 73 4.28 26.50 11.04
N VAL A 74 4.74 27.68 11.43
CA VAL A 74 5.03 28.79 10.52
C VAL A 74 5.93 28.26 9.40
N GLY A 75 5.37 28.17 8.20
CA GLY A 75 6.11 27.83 7.00
C GLY A 75 5.99 26.42 6.47
N ILE A 76 5.17 25.50 7.01
CA ILE A 76 5.00 24.15 6.42
C ILE A 76 3.61 24.01 5.81
N ASP A 77 3.55 23.59 4.55
CA ASP A 77 2.28 23.36 3.85
C ASP A 77 1.51 22.17 4.46
N PHE A 78 0.25 22.03 4.06
CA PHE A 78 -0.59 20.93 4.53
C PHE A 78 -0.05 19.54 4.10
N PHE A 79 0.01 18.61 5.05
CA PHE A 79 0.17 17.19 4.78
C PHE A 79 -0.68 16.36 5.76
N PRO A 80 -1.17 15.17 5.37
CA PRO A 80 -1.98 14.36 6.25
C PRO A 80 -1.15 13.81 7.41
N ARG A 81 -1.65 13.93 8.65
CA ARG A 81 -1.04 13.36 9.86
C ARG A 81 -1.81 12.16 10.42
N THR A 82 -3.01 11.91 9.88
CA THR A 82 -3.88 10.82 10.32
C THR A 82 -4.45 10.06 9.13
N PRO A 83 -4.79 8.78 9.27
CA PRO A 83 -5.43 8.01 8.19
C PRO A 83 -6.71 8.65 7.64
N ARG A 84 -7.47 9.35 8.49
CA ARG A 84 -8.66 10.08 8.07
C ARG A 84 -8.31 11.28 7.18
N GLN A 85 -7.30 12.06 7.57
CA GLN A 85 -6.80 13.15 6.73
C GLN A 85 -6.23 12.63 5.41
N PHE A 86 -5.50 11.51 5.42
CA PHE A 86 -4.97 10.88 4.21
C PHE A 86 -6.08 10.51 3.21
N ASN A 87 -7.18 9.92 3.70
CA ASN A 87 -8.34 9.61 2.86
C ASN A 87 -8.98 10.89 2.30
N LEU A 88 -9.12 11.92 3.13
CA LEU A 88 -9.71 13.20 2.74
C LEU A 88 -8.74 14.12 2.00
N TRP A 89 -7.49 13.70 1.79
CA TRP A 89 -6.48 14.54 1.19
C TRP A 89 -6.75 14.79 -0.29
N ASP A 90 -6.78 16.06 -0.65
CA ASP A 90 -6.85 16.57 -2.02
C ASP A 90 -5.76 17.64 -2.17
N ALA A 91 -5.19 17.78 -3.37
CA ALA A 91 -4.17 18.79 -3.68
C ALA A 91 -4.66 20.20 -3.32
N ARG A 92 -5.97 20.48 -3.39
CA ARG A 92 -6.56 21.77 -3.04
C ARG A 92 -6.28 22.26 -1.61
N GLN A 93 -5.88 21.36 -0.71
CA GLN A 93 -5.53 21.71 0.67
C GLN A 93 -4.12 22.29 0.80
N ASN A 94 -3.28 22.11 -0.24
CA ASN A 94 -1.92 22.62 -0.34
C ASN A 94 -1.89 24.04 -0.92
N CYS A 95 -0.76 24.73 -0.82
CA CYS A 95 -0.57 26.03 -1.45
C CYS A 95 -0.54 25.92 -2.99
N MET A 96 -0.74 27.03 -3.69
CA MET A 96 -0.80 27.04 -5.16
C MET A 96 0.49 26.51 -5.82
N ALA A 97 1.66 26.80 -5.23
CA ALA A 97 2.94 26.33 -5.75
C ALA A 97 3.09 24.81 -5.66
N VAL A 98 2.56 24.20 -4.60
CA VAL A 98 2.55 22.74 -4.40
C VAL A 98 1.48 22.09 -5.27
N GLN A 99 0.28 22.68 -5.33
CA GLN A 99 -0.80 22.23 -6.21
C GLN A 99 -0.35 22.09 -7.67
N ALA A 100 0.46 23.02 -8.18
CA ALA A 100 0.97 22.98 -9.54
C ALA A 100 1.95 21.81 -9.81
N LYS A 101 2.59 21.27 -8.76
CA LYS A 101 3.56 20.17 -8.85
C LYS A 101 2.93 18.80 -8.54
N LEU A 102 1.86 18.78 -7.75
CA LEU A 102 1.23 17.54 -7.34
C LEU A 102 0.50 16.86 -8.51
N PRO A 103 0.60 15.52 -8.62
CA PRO A 103 -0.28 14.78 -9.52
C PRO A 103 -1.74 14.92 -9.04
N ASN A 104 -2.69 14.63 -9.95
CA ASN A 104 -4.12 14.70 -9.64
C ASN A 104 -4.51 13.63 -8.63
N ILE A 105 -4.49 13.96 -7.34
CA ILE A 105 -4.94 13.12 -6.24
C ILE A 105 -6.39 13.42 -5.88
N ARG A 106 -7.13 12.39 -5.44
CA ARG A 106 -8.55 12.52 -5.09
C ARG A 106 -8.85 12.07 -3.68
N VAL A 107 -9.98 12.52 -3.15
CA VAL A 107 -10.53 12.03 -1.89
C VAL A 107 -10.96 10.56 -2.02
N ASN A 108 -10.59 9.75 -1.02
CA ASN A 108 -11.01 8.37 -0.85
C ASN A 108 -12.11 8.27 0.22
N ALA A 109 -12.94 7.24 0.14
CA ALA A 109 -13.84 6.90 1.24
C ALA A 109 -13.04 6.42 2.46
N ASN A 110 -13.56 6.61 3.67
CA ASN A 110 -12.88 6.21 4.91
C ASN A 110 -12.52 4.70 4.95
N GLU A 111 -13.31 3.88 4.27
CA GLU A 111 -13.13 2.43 4.23
C GLU A 111 -12.08 1.98 3.21
N THR A 112 -11.75 2.80 2.21
CA THR A 112 -10.84 2.42 1.12
C THR A 112 -9.47 2.02 1.66
N LEU A 113 -8.87 2.84 2.53
CA LEU A 113 -7.56 2.53 3.11
C LEU A 113 -7.61 1.30 4.03
N ARG A 114 -8.76 1.00 4.65
CA ARG A 114 -8.90 -0.20 5.50
C ARG A 114 -8.88 -1.50 4.69
N ARG A 115 -9.37 -1.48 3.45
CA ARG A 115 -9.34 -2.63 2.53
C ARG A 115 -7.95 -2.99 2.03
N HIS A 116 -6.97 -2.09 2.15
CA HIS A 116 -5.59 -2.30 1.72
C HIS A 116 -4.63 -2.21 2.93
N PRO A 117 -4.52 -3.27 3.76
CA PRO A 117 -3.78 -3.22 5.03
C PRO A 117 -2.29 -2.91 4.86
N ASP A 118 -1.65 -3.39 3.80
CA ASP A 118 -0.23 -3.17 3.54
C ASP A 118 0.04 -1.69 3.20
N LEU A 119 -0.77 -1.13 2.29
CA LEU A 119 -0.69 0.30 1.92
C LEU A 119 -1.03 1.20 3.12
N ARG A 120 -2.00 0.80 3.94
CA ARG A 120 -2.34 1.51 5.18
C ARG A 120 -1.18 1.57 6.15
N ARG A 121 -0.48 0.45 6.38
CA ARG A 121 0.68 0.40 7.26
C ARG A 121 1.76 1.35 6.77
N LYS A 122 2.11 1.25 5.48
CA LYS A 122 3.11 2.12 4.83
C LYS A 122 2.74 3.60 4.92
N ALA A 123 1.48 3.96 4.64
CA ALA A 123 1.03 5.35 4.75
C ALA A 123 1.12 5.88 6.20
N ILE A 124 0.79 5.05 7.21
CA ILE A 124 0.89 5.45 8.62
C ILE A 124 2.35 5.68 9.02
N GLU A 125 3.24 4.77 8.65
CA GLU A 125 4.68 4.89 8.91
C GLU A 125 5.24 6.18 8.31
N LEU A 126 4.96 6.45 7.03
CA LEU A 126 5.41 7.68 6.36
C LEU A 126 4.86 8.96 7.01
N MET A 127 3.56 8.99 7.35
CA MET A 127 2.95 10.14 8.03
C MET A 127 3.58 10.39 9.40
N GLN A 128 3.89 9.33 10.15
CA GLN A 128 4.56 9.43 11.45
C GLN A 128 5.99 9.94 11.29
N GLU A 129 6.76 9.41 10.34
CA GLU A 129 8.14 9.82 10.10
C GLU A 129 8.23 11.28 9.65
N LEU A 130 7.36 11.70 8.72
CA LEU A 130 7.23 13.10 8.32
C LEU A 130 6.87 14.00 9.49
N SER A 131 5.91 13.59 10.33
CA SER A 131 5.52 14.35 11.52
C SER A 131 6.70 14.52 12.48
N SER A 132 7.45 13.45 12.74
CA SER A 132 8.66 13.50 13.57
C SER A 132 9.74 14.43 12.99
N LYS A 133 10.01 14.37 11.67
CA LYS A 133 10.97 15.28 11.03
C LYS A 133 10.57 16.74 11.18
N VAL A 134 9.28 17.02 11.02
CA VAL A 134 8.70 18.36 11.18
C VAL A 134 8.75 18.81 12.65
N ASP A 135 8.55 17.89 13.60
CA ASP A 135 8.68 18.13 15.04
C ASP A 135 10.12 18.45 15.46
N ASP A 136 11.07 17.77 14.85
CA ASP A 136 12.50 17.95 15.13
C ASP A 136 13.08 19.20 14.47
N SER A 137 12.56 19.61 13.30
CA SER A 137 13.02 20.84 12.62
C SER A 137 12.58 22.12 13.33
N GLY A 138 11.49 22.08 14.11
CA GLY A 138 10.94 23.24 14.83
C GLY A 138 11.49 23.48 16.24
N LYS A 139 12.21 22.50 16.82
CA LYS A 139 12.84 22.68 18.13
C LYS A 139 14.25 23.25 17.93
N PRO A 140 14.65 24.32 18.65
CA PRO A 140 16.06 24.67 18.70
C PRO A 140 16.80 23.43 19.18
N LYS A 141 17.76 22.94 18.39
CA LYS A 141 18.60 21.80 18.73
C LYS A 141 19.42 22.13 19.98
N GLY A 142 18.80 22.08 21.15
CA GLY A 142 19.52 21.89 22.39
C GLY A 142 20.35 20.64 22.22
N ARG A 143 21.63 20.68 22.61
CA ARG A 143 22.51 19.51 22.52
C ARG A 143 21.78 18.34 23.18
N PRO A 144 21.57 17.20 22.48
CA PRO A 144 20.91 16.06 23.07
C PRO A 144 21.66 15.67 24.33
N THR A 145 20.92 15.47 25.42
CA THR A 145 21.55 15.04 26.68
C THR A 145 22.20 13.68 26.47
N ILE A 146 23.31 13.43 27.18
CA ILE A 146 24.02 12.15 27.11
C ILE A 146 23.06 10.96 27.34
N ALA A 147 22.07 11.13 28.21
CA ALA A 147 21.03 10.13 28.47
C ALA A 147 20.14 9.84 27.24
N ALA A 148 19.79 10.85 26.45
CA ALA A 148 19.01 10.67 25.22
C ALA A 148 19.84 9.92 24.15
N LEU A 149 21.12 10.27 24.00
CA LEU A 149 22.01 9.58 23.07
C LEU A 149 22.24 8.12 23.47
N LYS A 150 22.39 7.82 24.77
CA LYS A 150 22.49 6.43 25.26
C LYS A 150 21.24 5.61 24.93
N ARG A 151 20.05 6.15 25.18
CA ARG A 151 18.79 5.46 24.84
C ARG A 151 18.66 5.21 23.33
N GLN A 152 19.07 6.18 22.50
CA GLN A 152 19.12 5.99 21.05
C GLN A 152 20.09 4.87 20.67
N LEU A 153 21.30 4.87 21.24
CA LEU A 153 22.28 3.83 20.99
C LEU A 153 21.74 2.43 21.37
N ASP A 154 21.17 2.29 22.56
CA ASP A 154 20.58 1.00 23.01
C ASP A 154 19.45 0.54 22.09
N SER A 155 18.61 1.48 21.63
CA SER A 155 17.51 1.17 20.71
C SER A 155 18.00 0.74 19.32
N GLU A 156 19.04 1.39 18.80
CA GLU A 156 19.65 1.05 17.51
C GLU A 156 20.43 -0.26 17.59
N GLU A 157 21.11 -0.55 18.71
CA GLU A 157 21.77 -1.85 18.94
C GLU A 157 20.75 -2.99 18.97
N THR A 158 19.62 -2.80 19.67
CA THR A 158 18.54 -3.80 19.70
C THR A 158 17.98 -4.04 18.30
N LYS A 159 17.73 -2.98 17.53
CA LYS A 159 17.25 -3.05 16.15
C LYS A 159 18.26 -3.75 15.24
N ARG A 160 19.56 -3.48 15.41
CA ARG A 160 20.63 -4.12 14.66
C ARG A 160 20.65 -5.63 14.89
N LEU A 161 20.54 -6.07 16.15
CA LEU A 161 20.49 -7.49 16.50
C LEU A 161 19.28 -8.20 15.90
N GLN A 162 18.10 -7.57 15.92
CA GLN A 162 16.89 -8.10 15.29
C GLN A 162 17.08 -8.28 13.77
N LEU A 163 17.62 -7.27 13.10
CA LEU A 163 17.89 -7.33 11.65
C LEU A 163 18.97 -8.37 11.30
N GLU A 164 20.00 -8.54 12.13
CA GLU A 164 21.01 -9.58 11.97
C GLU A 164 20.39 -10.99 12.09
N GLU A 165 19.49 -11.21 13.05
CA GLU A 165 18.78 -12.47 13.22
C GLU A 165 17.86 -12.77 12.02
N GLU A 166 17.09 -11.77 11.55
CA GLU A 166 16.27 -11.88 10.35
C GLU A 166 17.10 -12.23 9.12
N MET A 167 18.25 -11.57 8.92
CA MET A 167 19.17 -11.89 7.83
C MET A 167 19.69 -13.33 7.89
N ILE A 168 20.03 -13.83 9.08
CA ILE A 168 20.46 -15.22 9.26
C ILE A 168 19.32 -16.19 8.92
N SER A 169 18.10 -15.89 9.37
CA SER A 169 16.91 -16.69 9.05
C SER A 169 16.64 -16.75 7.54
N GLN A 170 16.66 -15.59 6.87
CA GLN A 170 16.48 -15.50 5.42
C GLN A 170 17.56 -16.28 4.65
N ARG A 171 18.84 -16.20 5.08
CA ARG A 171 19.93 -16.99 4.46
C ARG A 171 19.71 -18.50 4.60
N ARG A 172 19.21 -18.95 5.75
CA ARG A 172 18.87 -20.37 5.96
C ARG A 172 17.73 -20.80 5.02
N GLU A 173 16.71 -19.97 4.88
CA GLU A 173 15.57 -20.26 4.00
C GLU A 173 15.99 -20.31 2.53
N ILE A 174 16.81 -19.35 2.07
CA ILE A 174 17.36 -19.37 0.70
C ILE A 174 18.15 -20.66 0.45
N LYS A 175 18.98 -21.08 1.41
CA LYS A 175 19.75 -22.33 1.29
C LYS A 175 18.84 -23.55 1.20
N ARG A 176 17.76 -23.59 1.99
CA ARG A 176 16.75 -24.66 1.94
C ARG A 176 16.04 -24.69 0.59
N LEU A 177 15.51 -23.56 0.14
CA LEU A 177 14.81 -23.45 -1.15
C LEU A 177 15.71 -23.81 -2.32
N SER A 178 16.99 -23.44 -2.28
CA SER A 178 17.99 -23.83 -3.28
C SER A 178 18.19 -25.36 -3.31
N ALA A 179 18.31 -26.01 -2.15
CA ALA A 179 18.42 -27.46 -2.07
C ALA A 179 17.17 -28.18 -2.61
N ASP A 180 15.98 -27.67 -2.28
CA ASP A 180 14.72 -28.23 -2.78
C ASP A 180 14.56 -28.02 -4.29
N ASN A 181 14.97 -26.86 -4.82
CA ASN A 181 14.96 -26.60 -6.26
C ASN A 181 15.89 -27.55 -7.03
N ASN A 182 17.09 -27.81 -6.50
CA ASN A 182 18.02 -28.79 -7.09
C ASN A 182 17.42 -30.20 -7.08
N ARG A 183 16.78 -30.62 -5.98
CA ARG A 183 16.08 -31.92 -5.92
C ARG A 183 14.96 -32.03 -6.94
N LEU A 184 14.17 -30.97 -7.12
CA LEU A 184 13.10 -30.93 -8.11
C LEU A 184 13.65 -30.96 -9.54
N ALA A 185 14.78 -30.30 -9.79
CA ALA A 185 15.47 -30.37 -11.08
C ALA A 185 15.93 -31.79 -11.41
N ASP A 186 16.56 -32.48 -10.45
CA ASP A 186 16.99 -33.88 -10.62
C ASP A 186 15.78 -34.82 -10.85
N GLN A 187 14.69 -34.62 -10.12
CA GLN A 187 13.46 -35.39 -10.32
C GLN A 187 12.86 -35.17 -11.70
N LYS A 188 12.81 -33.91 -12.15
CA LYS A 188 12.34 -33.55 -13.49
C LYS A 188 13.18 -34.21 -14.57
N GLU A 189 14.50 -34.21 -14.44
CA GLU A 189 15.40 -34.86 -15.39
C GLU A 189 15.16 -36.38 -15.45
N ARG A 190 15.02 -37.05 -14.30
CA ARG A 190 14.70 -38.49 -14.23
C ARG A 190 13.37 -38.82 -14.91
N ILE A 191 12.33 -38.03 -14.66
CA ILE A 191 11.01 -38.23 -15.29
C ILE A 191 11.11 -38.02 -16.80
N GLN A 192 11.82 -36.98 -17.25
CA GLN A 192 12.03 -36.74 -18.68
C GLN A 192 12.80 -37.86 -19.36
N GLN A 193 13.84 -38.39 -18.72
CA GLN A 193 14.61 -39.51 -19.24
C GLN A 193 13.75 -40.77 -19.35
N PHE A 194 13.00 -41.10 -18.28
CA PHE A 194 12.05 -42.21 -18.29
C PHE A 194 11.02 -42.09 -19.43
N ALA A 195 10.41 -40.90 -19.59
CA ALA A 195 9.45 -40.65 -20.65
C ALA A 195 10.07 -40.81 -22.05
N ARG A 196 11.31 -40.32 -22.27
CA ARG A 196 12.03 -40.51 -23.54
C ARG A 196 12.29 -41.98 -23.85
N ASP A 197 12.66 -42.76 -22.84
CA ASP A 197 12.94 -44.18 -23.01
C ASP A 197 11.66 -44.97 -23.31
N GLU A 198 10.53 -44.65 -22.66
CA GLU A 198 9.24 -45.24 -22.99
C GLU A 198 8.74 -44.84 -24.38
N ILE A 199 8.91 -43.59 -24.80
CA ILE A 199 8.59 -43.15 -26.17
C ILE A 199 9.40 -43.98 -27.19
N LYS A 200 10.70 -44.16 -26.97
CA LYS A 200 11.54 -44.99 -27.86
C LYS A 200 11.08 -46.44 -27.90
N LYS A 201 10.68 -47.03 -26.77
CA LYS A 201 10.15 -48.40 -26.74
C LYS A 201 8.84 -48.51 -27.52
N MET A 202 7.92 -47.55 -27.33
CA MET A 202 6.65 -47.52 -28.06
C MET A 202 6.88 -47.35 -29.58
N GLN A 203 7.80 -46.49 -29.99
CA GLN A 203 8.17 -46.31 -31.41
C GLN A 203 8.67 -47.62 -32.04
N ARG A 204 9.56 -48.36 -31.37
CA ARG A 204 10.02 -49.67 -31.86
C ARG A 204 8.89 -50.70 -31.97
N ARG A 205 7.94 -50.68 -31.04
CA ARG A 205 6.76 -51.57 -31.11
C ARG A 205 5.86 -51.21 -32.29
N ILE A 206 5.63 -49.92 -32.53
CA ILE A 206 4.87 -49.43 -33.69
C ILE A 206 5.56 -49.89 -34.98
N GLU A 207 6.87 -49.67 -35.12
CA GLU A 207 7.64 -50.11 -36.31
C GLU A 207 7.56 -51.63 -36.53
N LEU A 208 7.55 -52.43 -35.45
CA LEU A 208 7.39 -53.88 -35.55
C LEU A 208 5.99 -54.24 -36.08
N TYR A 209 4.94 -53.66 -35.51
CA TYR A 209 3.56 -53.92 -35.94
C TYR A 209 3.31 -53.44 -37.38
N GLU A 210 3.92 -52.32 -37.80
CA GLU A 210 3.84 -51.85 -39.18
C GLU A 210 4.44 -52.87 -40.16
N ARG A 211 5.60 -53.46 -39.83
CA ARG A 211 6.21 -54.53 -40.65
C ARG A 211 5.35 -55.78 -40.72
N GLU A 212 4.79 -56.23 -39.59
CA GLU A 212 3.90 -57.40 -39.53
C GLU A 212 2.64 -57.18 -40.39
N LEU A 213 2.04 -55.98 -40.33
CA LEU A 213 0.89 -55.61 -41.17
C LEU A 213 1.25 -55.63 -42.66
N ASP A 214 2.43 -55.14 -43.03
CA ASP A 214 2.88 -55.17 -44.43
C ASP A 214 3.16 -56.59 -44.93
N GLU A 215 3.65 -57.49 -44.07
CA GLU A 215 3.80 -58.91 -44.41
C GLU A 215 2.46 -59.62 -44.61
N LEU A 216 1.46 -59.34 -43.75
CA LEU A 216 0.12 -59.90 -43.91
C LEU A 216 -0.53 -59.42 -45.21
N ARG A 217 -0.44 -58.12 -45.52
CA ARG A 217 -0.94 -57.55 -46.78
C ARG A 217 -0.33 -58.19 -48.02
N LYS A 218 0.95 -58.62 -47.95
CA LYS A 218 1.61 -59.34 -49.06
C LYS A 218 1.16 -60.79 -49.22
N LYS A 219 0.60 -61.41 -48.17
CA LYS A 219 0.11 -62.80 -48.20
C LYS A 219 -1.33 -62.91 -48.73
N ASP A 220 -2.11 -61.83 -48.64
CA ASP A 220 -3.51 -61.77 -49.09
C ASP A 220 -3.68 -61.42 -50.59
N VAL A 221 -2.59 -61.15 -51.32
CA VAL A 221 -2.54 -60.86 -52.76
C VAL A 221 -1.97 -62.05 -53.52
#